data_AF-A0AAV3HQ18-F1
#
_entry.id   AF-A0AAV3HQ18-F1
#
_cell.length_a   1.000
_cell.length_b   1.000
_cell.length_c   1.000
_cell.angle_alpha   90.00
_cell.angle_beta   90.00
_cell.angle_gamma   90.00
#
_symmetry.space_group_name_H-M   'P 1'
#
loop_
_entity.id
_entity.type
_entity.pdbx_description
1 polymer ?
#
loop_
_entity_poly.entity_id
_entity_poly.type
_entity_poly.pdbx_seq_one_letter_code
_entity_poly.pdbx_strand_id
1 'polypeptide(L)'
;MVGLVLDTLNQQLSVFVFPTPWLPVWLICLWVLFSWYAYQLKSILYRFPKTYVSIVGGLGGTASYFAGYKLQAVEFGFSVGTTLMILFVEWCAMMLLILKVYGNEKLEEKLETEAD
;
A
#
# COMPACT_ATOMS: atom_id res chain seq x y z
N MET A 1 7.97 2.54 5.42
CA MET A 1 8.70 1.36 5.92
C MET A 1 7.78 0.16 6.21
N VAL A 2 6.59 0.36 6.79
CA VAL A 2 5.61 -0.72 7.04
C VAL A 2 5.31 -1.57 5.79
N GLY A 3 5.17 -0.94 4.62
CA GLY A 3 4.91 -1.66 3.36
C GLY A 3 5.97 -2.69 2.96
N LEU A 4 7.26 -2.37 3.15
CA LEU A 4 8.36 -3.31 2.85
C LEU A 4 8.37 -4.50 3.81
N VAL A 5 7.97 -4.29 5.07
CA VAL A 5 7.83 -5.37 6.05
C VAL A 5 6.70 -6.31 5.64
N LEU A 6 5.56 -5.77 5.18
CA LEU A 6 4.45 -6.58 4.66
C LEU A 6 4.89 -7.42 3.45
N ASP A 7 5.61 -6.83 2.49
CA ASP A 7 6.09 -7.59 1.34
C ASP A 7 7.11 -8.67 1.73
N THR A 8 7.94 -8.41 2.74
CA THR A 8 8.86 -9.42 3.29
C THR A 8 8.08 -10.56 3.95
N LEU A 9 7.00 -10.26 4.67
CA LEU A 9 6.11 -11.28 5.24
C LEU A 9 5.41 -12.09 4.14
N ASN A 10 4.92 -11.43 3.09
CA ASN A 10 4.34 -12.10 1.93
C ASN A 10 5.34 -13.02 1.22
N GLN A 11 6.61 -12.62 1.13
CA GLN A 11 7.66 -13.50 0.63
C GLN A 11 7.87 -14.72 1.56
N GLN A 12 7.91 -14.53 2.88
CA GLN A 12 8.06 -15.65 3.84
C GLN A 12 6.86 -16.61 3.83
N LEU A 13 5.64 -16.07 3.64
CA LEU A 13 4.42 -16.84 3.51
C LEU A 13 4.24 -17.46 2.12
N SER A 14 5.25 -17.36 1.25
CA SER A 14 5.21 -17.85 -0.15
C SER A 14 4.11 -17.25 -1.01
N VAL A 15 3.54 -16.10 -0.61
CA VAL A 15 2.64 -15.31 -1.46
C VAL A 15 3.42 -14.76 -2.65
N PHE A 16 4.63 -14.25 -2.40
CA PHE A 16 5.60 -13.87 -3.41
C PHE A 16 6.77 -14.83 -3.45
N VAL A 17 7.17 -15.20 -4.65
CA VAL A 17 8.37 -15.99 -4.91
C VAL A 17 9.29 -15.12 -5.75
N PHE A 18 10.44 -14.80 -5.19
CA PHE A 18 11.49 -14.05 -5.86
C PHE A 18 12.70 -14.95 -6.09
N PRO A 19 13.45 -14.76 -7.20
CA PRO A 19 14.67 -15.50 -7.45
C PRO A 19 15.81 -15.14 -6.48
N THR A 20 15.68 -14.00 -5.79
CA THR A 20 16.64 -13.50 -4.81
C THR A 20 16.04 -13.51 -3.40
N PRO A 21 16.84 -13.69 -2.34
CA PRO A 21 16.35 -13.63 -0.97
C PRO A 21 15.97 -12.20 -0.54
N TRP A 22 16.46 -11.19 -1.25
CA TRP A 22 16.17 -9.78 -1.00
C TRP A 22 14.98 -9.31 -1.84
N LEU A 23 14.28 -8.27 -1.35
CA LEU A 23 13.24 -7.60 -2.12
C LEU A 23 13.84 -6.93 -3.37
N PRO A 24 13.23 -7.11 -4.55
CA PRO A 24 13.73 -6.53 -5.78
C PRO A 24 13.57 -5.00 -5.80
N VAL A 25 14.47 -4.31 -6.50
CA VAL A 25 14.55 -2.84 -6.54
C VAL A 25 13.23 -2.20 -7.01
N TRP A 26 12.54 -2.81 -7.97
CA TRP A 26 11.28 -2.29 -8.50
C TRP A 26 10.19 -2.15 -7.42
N LEU A 27 10.20 -3.05 -6.44
CA LEU A 27 9.21 -3.10 -5.36
C LEU A 27 9.52 -2.03 -4.31
N ILE A 28 10.81 -1.74 -4.08
CA ILE A 28 11.25 -0.56 -3.31
C ILE A 28 10.82 0.73 -4.04
N CYS A 29 11.06 0.83 -5.35
CA CYS A 29 10.64 1.99 -6.15
C CYS A 29 9.12 2.19 -6.11
N LEU A 30 8.33 1.12 -6.17
CA LEU A 30 6.87 1.16 -6.04
C LEU A 30 6.47 1.82 -4.72
N TRP A 31 7.04 1.39 -3.59
CA TRP A 31 6.73 2.01 -2.29
C TRP A 31 7.19 3.45 -2.16
N VAL A 32 8.33 3.82 -2.74
CA VAL A 32 8.82 5.21 -2.76
C VAL A 32 7.86 6.09 -3.56
N LEU A 33 7.48 5.66 -4.76
CA LEU A 33 6.52 6.37 -5.61
C LEU A 33 5.14 6.46 -4.95
N PHE A 34 4.68 5.38 -4.33
CA PHE A 34 3.44 5.39 -3.56
C PHE A 34 3.51 6.38 -2.39
N SER A 35 4.59 6.37 -1.62
CA SER A 35 4.77 7.30 -0.49
C SER A 35 4.79 8.76 -0.96
N TRP A 36 5.50 9.04 -2.06
CA TRP A 36 5.51 10.35 -2.69
C TRP A 36 4.12 10.76 -3.17
N TYR A 37 3.41 9.87 -3.85
CA TYR A 37 2.06 10.12 -4.36
C TYR A 37 1.05 10.33 -3.24
N ALA A 38 1.11 9.52 -2.17
CA ALA A 38 0.28 9.68 -0.98
C ALA A 38 0.52 11.03 -0.29
N TYR A 39 1.79 11.45 -0.19
CA TYR A 39 2.14 12.75 0.36
C TYR A 39 1.60 13.91 -0.49
N GLN A 40 1.71 13.82 -1.82
CA GLN A 40 1.23 14.86 -2.72
C GLN A 40 -0.29 14.92 -2.77
N LEU A 41 -0.93 13.76 -2.78
CA LEU A 41 -2.38 13.68 -2.79
C LEU A 41 -3.01 13.94 -1.42
N LYS A 42 -2.25 14.02 -0.32
CA LYS A 42 -2.82 14.19 1.03
C LYS A 42 -3.94 15.23 1.08
N SER A 43 -3.72 16.40 0.46
CA SER A 43 -4.69 17.50 0.40
C SER A 43 -5.97 17.14 -0.37
N ILE A 44 -5.83 16.38 -1.46
CA ILE A 44 -6.93 15.91 -2.30
C ILE A 44 -7.68 14.75 -1.63
N LEU A 45 -6.96 13.82 -0.98
CA LEU A 45 -7.54 12.66 -0.32
C LEU A 45 -8.51 13.04 0.80
N TYR A 46 -8.28 14.17 1.48
CA TYR A 46 -9.22 14.69 2.48
C TYR A 46 -10.56 15.15 1.93
N ARG A 47 -10.64 15.44 0.62
CA ARG A 47 -11.87 15.90 -0.02
C ARG A 47 -12.81 14.74 -0.39
N PHE A 48 -12.28 13.53 -0.46
CA PHE A 48 -13.02 12.33 -0.88
C PHE A 48 -13.32 11.40 0.31
N PRO A 49 -14.38 10.58 0.22
CA PRO A 49 -14.69 9.65 1.30
C PRO A 49 -13.59 8.59 1.40
N LYS A 50 -13.17 8.32 2.64
CA LYS A 50 -12.05 7.41 2.96
C LYS A 50 -12.19 6.03 2.28
N THR A 51 -13.41 5.52 2.16
CA THR A 51 -13.71 4.25 1.50
C THR A 51 -13.35 4.24 0.02
N TYR A 52 -13.68 5.29 -0.74
CA TYR A 52 -13.35 5.37 -2.16
C TYR A 52 -11.85 5.45 -2.38
N VAL A 53 -11.17 6.29 -1.58
CA VAL A 53 -9.71 6.41 -1.61
C VAL A 53 -9.05 5.06 -1.33
N SER A 54 -9.55 4.33 -0.34
CA SER A 54 -9.05 2.99 0.00
C SER A 54 -9.24 1.99 -1.13
N ILE A 55 -10.41 1.95 -1.77
CA ILE A 55 -10.69 1.01 -2.87
C ILE A 55 -9.80 1.33 -4.07
N VAL A 56 -9.69 2.61 -4.45
CA VAL A 56 -8.85 3.03 -5.59
C VAL A 56 -7.37 2.74 -5.30
N GLY A 57 -6.89 3.03 -4.09
CA GLY A 57 -5.54 2.67 -3.66
C GLY A 57 -5.32 1.14 -3.62
N GLY A 58 -6.32 0.39 -3.17
CA GLY A 58 -6.38 -1.07 -3.21
C GLY A 58 -6.20 -1.63 -4.62
N LEU A 59 -6.98 -1.12 -5.58
CA LEU A 59 -6.91 -1.51 -6.99
C LEU A 59 -5.57 -1.11 -7.60
N GLY A 60 -5.10 0.12 -7.36
CA GLY A 60 -3.82 0.60 -7.89
C GLY A 60 -2.62 -0.19 -7.36
N GLY A 61 -2.62 -0.48 -6.05
CA GLY A 61 -1.65 -1.35 -5.41
C GLY A 61 -1.65 -2.74 -6.06
N THR A 62 -2.80 -3.43 -6.01
CA THR A 62 -2.97 -4.78 -6.58
C THR A 62 -2.56 -4.86 -8.06
N ALA A 63 -2.98 -3.88 -8.86
CA ALA A 63 -2.64 -3.82 -10.29
C ALA A 63 -1.13 -3.68 -10.51
N SER A 64 -0.41 -3.01 -9.61
CA SER A 64 1.04 -2.86 -9.70
C SER A 64 1.77 -4.19 -9.51
N TYR A 65 1.32 -5.03 -8.57
CA TYR A 65 1.87 -6.39 -8.40
C TYR A 65 1.43 -7.33 -9.53
N PHE A 66 0.20 -7.16 -10.05
CA PHE A 66 -0.23 -7.90 -11.23
C PHE A 66 0.62 -7.58 -12.47
N ALA A 67 0.98 -6.30 -12.66
CA ALA A 67 1.91 -5.88 -13.70
C ALA A 67 3.30 -6.51 -13.48
N GLY A 68 3.81 -6.51 -12.26
CA GLY A 68 5.05 -7.21 -11.90
C GLY A 68 5.01 -8.70 -12.28
N TYR A 69 3.90 -9.38 -11.99
CA TYR A 69 3.69 -10.78 -12.38
C TYR A 69 3.65 -10.97 -13.90
N LYS A 70 2.95 -10.10 -14.63
CA LYS A 70 2.89 -10.14 -16.10
C LYS A 70 4.24 -9.85 -16.76
N LEU A 71 5.08 -9.05 -16.11
CA LEU A 71 6.45 -8.76 -16.53
C LEU A 71 7.45 -9.82 -16.05
N GLN A 72 7.00 -10.90 -15.41
CA GLN A 72 7.84 -11.96 -14.84
C GLN A 72 8.86 -11.43 -13.81
N ALA A 73 8.56 -10.29 -13.17
CA ALA A 73 9.39 -9.68 -12.13
C ALA A 73 9.11 -10.26 -10.73
N VAL A 74 8.00 -10.99 -10.58
CA VAL A 74 7.60 -11.72 -9.38
C VAL A 74 6.77 -12.94 -9.78
N GLU A 75 6.97 -14.05 -9.10
CA GLU A 75 6.10 -15.22 -9.20
C GLU A 75 5.17 -15.28 -7.99
N PHE A 76 3.98 -15.84 -8.20
CA PHE A 76 3.00 -16.04 -7.14
C PHE A 76 3.03 -17.51 -6.72
N GLY A 77 3.26 -17.78 -5.43
CA GLY A 77 3.27 -19.16 -4.93
C GLY A 77 1.85 -19.75 -4.77
N PHE A 78 0.83 -18.90 -4.71
CA PHE A 78 -0.59 -19.29 -4.78
C PHE A 78 -1.20 -19.00 -6.15
N SER A 79 -2.45 -19.42 -6.35
CA SER A 79 -3.19 -19.07 -7.56
C SER A 79 -3.26 -17.55 -7.74
N VAL A 80 -3.17 -17.07 -8.98
CA VAL A 80 -3.16 -15.63 -9.29
C VAL A 80 -4.37 -14.92 -8.66
N GLY A 81 -5.56 -15.50 -8.76
CA GLY A 81 -6.78 -14.92 -8.18
C GLY A 81 -6.70 -14.78 -6.66
N THR A 82 -6.17 -15.79 -5.97
CA THR A 82 -6.00 -15.77 -4.51
C THR A 82 -5.00 -14.69 -4.10
N THR A 83 -3.82 -14.64 -4.74
CA THR A 83 -2.81 -13.62 -4.45
C THR A 83 -3.35 -12.22 -4.67
N LEU A 84 -4.03 -11.95 -5.80
CA LEU A 84 -4.61 -10.64 -6.06
C LEU A 84 -5.67 -10.24 -5.03
N MET A 85 -6.48 -11.19 -4.55
CA MET A 85 -7.45 -10.92 -3.49
C MET A 85 -6.77 -10.57 -2.17
N ILE A 86 -5.73 -11.30 -1.78
CA ILE A 86 -4.92 -11.01 -0.59
C ILE A 86 -4.34 -9.59 -0.70
N LEU A 87 -3.68 -9.28 -1.82
CA LEU A 87 -3.08 -7.97 -2.04
C LEU A 87 -4.10 -6.84 -2.04
N PHE A 88 -5.28 -7.07 -2.61
CA PHE A 88 -6.34 -6.07 -2.58
C PHE A 88 -6.78 -5.74 -1.16
N VAL A 89 -6.95 -6.77 -0.32
CA VAL A 89 -7.31 -6.59 1.09
C VAL A 89 -6.18 -5.91 1.85
N GLU A 90 -4.93 -6.32 1.66
CA GLU A 90 -3.76 -5.72 2.30
C GLU A 90 -3.59 -4.25 1.93
N TRP A 91 -3.71 -3.92 0.64
CA TRP A 91 -3.61 -2.54 0.18
C TRP A 91 -4.77 -1.68 0.67
N CYS A 92 -6.01 -2.20 0.70
CA CYS A 92 -7.13 -1.49 1.32
C CYS A 92 -6.87 -1.23 2.80
N ALA A 93 -6.44 -2.25 3.55
CA ALA A 93 -6.12 -2.11 4.97
C ALA A 93 -5.01 -1.07 5.20
N MET A 94 -3.95 -1.09 4.39
CA MET A 94 -2.88 -0.11 4.43
C MET A 94 -3.37 1.31 4.16
N MET A 95 -4.20 1.50 3.13
CA MET A 95 -4.80 2.81 2.83
C MET A 95 -5.68 3.32 3.98
N LEU A 96 -6.49 2.46 4.58
CA LEU A 96 -7.32 2.84 5.73
C LEU A 96 -6.47 3.20 6.95
N LEU A 97 -5.39 2.46 7.22
CA LEU A 97 -4.45 2.77 8.30
C LEU A 97 -3.79 4.12 8.08
N ILE A 98 -3.30 4.40 6.88
CA ILE A 98 -2.70 5.69 6.52
C ILE A 98 -3.71 6.82 6.75
N LEU A 99 -4.94 6.70 6.21
CA LEU A 99 -5.98 7.71 6.38
C LEU A 99 -6.42 7.90 7.84
N LYS A 100 -6.34 6.85 8.66
CA LYS A 100 -6.64 6.92 10.09
C LYS A 100 -5.54 7.66 10.86
N VAL A 101 -4.27 7.34 10.62
CA VAL A 101 -3.13 8.00 11.27
C VAL A 101 -3.10 9.49 10.94
N TYR A 102 -3.18 9.84 9.65
CA TYR A 102 -3.22 11.24 9.22
C TYR A 102 -4.47 11.99 9.71
N GLY A 103 -5.60 11.30 9.79
CA GLY A 103 -6.82 11.87 10.35
C GLY A 103 -6.71 12.24 11.83
N ASN A 104 -5.95 11.47 12.62
CA ASN A 104 -5.71 11.76 14.03
C ASN A 104 -4.76 12.95 14.23
N GLU A 105 -3.67 13.03 13.46
CA GLU A 105 -2.70 14.14 13.51
C GLU A 105 -3.39 15.51 13.30
N LYS A 106 -4.32 15.58 12.33
CA LYS A 106 -5.11 16.79 12.07
C LYS A 106 -6.08 17.15 13.21
N LEU A 107 -6.57 16.17 13.96
CA LEU A 107 -7.44 16.42 15.12
C LEU A 107 -6.65 16.96 16.30
N GLU A 108 -5.44 16.43 16.53
CA GLU A 108 -4.53 16.92 17.58
C GLU A 108 -4.07 18.35 17.30
N GLU A 109 -3.64 18.67 16.07
CA GLU A 109 -3.22 20.02 15.67
C GLU A 109 -4.34 21.05 15.85
N LYS A 110 -5.60 20.65 15.58
CA LYS A 110 -6.77 21.52 15.78
C LYS A 110 -7.09 21.75 17.27
N LEU A 111 -6.89 20.74 18.12
CA LEU A 111 -7.12 20.87 19.56
C LEU A 111 -6.07 21.76 20.23
N GLU A 112 -4.82 21.70 19.78
CA GLU A 112 -3.74 22.57 20.27
C GLU A 112 -3.97 24.04 19.87
N THR A 113 -4.43 24.31 18.64
CA THR A 113 -4.73 25.68 18.18
C THR A 113 -5.98 26.31 18.81
N GLU A 114 -6.92 25.53 19.35
CA GLU A 114 -8.08 26.06 20.09
C GLU A 114 -7.81 26.21 21.60
N ALA A 115 -6.66 25.72 22.10
CA ALA A 115 -6.26 25.79 23.51
C ALA A 115 -5.35 27.00 23.84
N ASP A 116 -4.78 27.67 22.83
CA ASP A 116 -4.02 28.93 22.91
C ASP A 116 -4.91 30.15 22.60
#